data_AF-A0A3M2T0T7-F1
#
_entry.id   AF-A0A3M2T0T7-F1
#
_cell.length_a   1.000
_cell.length_b   1.000
_cell.length_c   1.000
_cell.angle_alpha   90.00
_cell.angle_beta   90.00
_cell.angle_gamma   90.00
#
_symmetry.space_group_name_H-M   'P 1'
#
loop_
_entity.id
_entity.type
_entity.pdbx_description
1 polymer ?
#
loop_
_entity_poly.entity_id
_entity_poly.type
_entity_poly.pdbx_seq_one_letter_code
_entity_poly.pdbx_strand_id
1 'polypeptide(L)'
;MDTASADPDTQTDVNLLILDYLLCLAIEAVLSKRISEREGHQSQRDAGWLVNSVNIINSILPQHQTQSLPPDLSTKLQLLAFACHFLLRYTHNTLDERPGNLLSLRQPEPEFAGTHGLHIESHTWTQTSRIKSLSNSLANYDPDIEDKRYKSTLNDLEINPNTAQPRKHLLPLSLLVPEFIALCTTASAAVPLPESSWFDIAVQLTALAFVEDIAVFGGAQFEEVYSRCLSWAPRDPDKARVWEQSREYYRSEFVSPFVSKNVVALPIFRLEGDVIDFLFDIMKSLEPPVLIQLERGKLGDLSRAETQALKDRIGLI
;
A
#
# COMPACT_ATOMS: atom_id res chain seq x y z
N MET A 1 -32.51 13.94 30.18
CA MET A 1 -31.26 13.20 30.43
C MET A 1 -30.28 13.74 29.44
N ASP A 2 -29.48 14.72 29.86
CA ASP A 2 -28.42 15.27 29.01
C ASP A 2 -27.39 14.16 28.85
N THR A 3 -27.28 13.62 27.63
CA THR A 3 -26.18 12.72 27.28
C THR A 3 -24.91 13.55 27.41
N ALA A 4 -24.16 13.33 28.48
CA ALA A 4 -22.86 13.96 28.71
C ALA A 4 -21.93 13.52 27.57
N SER A 5 -21.95 14.27 26.48
CA SER A 5 -20.96 14.16 25.42
C SER A 5 -19.66 14.74 25.96
N ALA A 6 -18.55 14.07 25.68
CA ALA A 6 -17.25 14.71 25.79
C ALA A 6 -17.27 16.01 24.96
N ASP A 7 -16.46 16.99 25.35
CA ASP A 7 -16.25 18.14 24.50
C ASP A 7 -15.68 17.68 23.14
N PRO A 8 -15.94 18.43 22.06
CA PRO A 8 -15.57 18.01 20.70
C PRO A 8 -14.07 17.75 20.51
N ASP A 9 -13.21 18.44 21.26
CA ASP A 9 -11.76 18.32 21.15
C ASP A 9 -11.31 17.00 21.79
N THR A 10 -11.76 16.73 23.02
CA THR A 10 -11.51 15.44 23.70
C THR A 10 -12.03 14.26 22.89
N GLN A 11 -13.22 14.38 22.29
CA GLN A 11 -13.76 13.32 21.42
C GLN A 11 -12.86 13.07 20.20
N THR A 12 -12.30 14.13 19.62
CA THR A 12 -11.40 14.04 18.47
C THR A 12 -10.10 13.34 18.85
N ASP A 13 -9.48 13.72 19.98
CA ASP A 13 -8.27 13.08 20.48
C ASP A 13 -8.48 11.59 20.75
N VAL A 14 -9.60 11.22 21.40
CA VAL A 14 -9.94 9.81 21.65
C VAL A 14 -10.12 9.06 20.33
N ASN A 15 -10.80 9.64 19.34
CA ASN A 15 -10.98 9.00 18.04
C ASN A 15 -9.63 8.77 17.32
N LEU A 16 -8.70 9.73 17.40
CA LEU A 16 -7.35 9.59 16.84
C LEU A 16 -6.54 8.50 17.55
N LEU A 17 -6.62 8.42 18.88
CA LEU A 17 -5.97 7.36 19.67
C LEU A 17 -6.50 5.96 19.32
N ILE A 18 -7.82 5.84 19.14
CA ILE A 18 -8.44 4.57 18.72
C ILE A 18 -8.04 4.24 17.28
N LEU A 19 -8.05 5.20 16.36
CA LEU A 19 -7.64 4.99 14.98
C LEU A 19 -6.19 4.51 14.90
N ASP A 20 -5.27 5.16 15.63
CA ASP A 20 -3.86 4.79 15.64
C ASP A 20 -3.64 3.35 16.15
N TYR A 21 -4.36 2.98 17.22
CA TYR A 21 -4.35 1.62 17.75
C TYR A 21 -4.84 0.59 16.72
N LEU A 22 -6.01 0.83 16.12
CA LEU A 22 -6.58 -0.08 15.13
C LEU A 22 -5.71 -0.19 13.87
N LEU A 23 -5.09 0.90 13.44
CA LEU A 23 -4.16 0.90 12.31
C LEU A 23 -3.01 -0.06 12.57
N CYS A 24 -2.37 0.04 13.73
CA CYS A 24 -1.25 -0.83 14.07
C CYS A 24 -1.67 -2.31 14.12
N LEU A 25 -2.83 -2.61 14.72
CA LEU A 25 -3.36 -3.98 14.73
C LEU A 25 -3.71 -4.48 13.33
N ALA A 26 -4.31 -3.64 12.48
CA ALA A 26 -4.69 -4.00 11.11
C ALA A 26 -3.45 -4.27 10.25
N ILE A 27 -2.44 -3.41 10.32
CA ILE A 27 -1.15 -3.57 9.63
C ILE A 27 -0.52 -4.91 10.04
N GLU A 28 -0.38 -5.15 11.34
CA GLU A 28 0.20 -6.38 11.87
C GLU A 28 -0.61 -7.60 11.42
N ALA A 29 -1.94 -7.54 11.47
CA ALA A 29 -2.80 -8.64 11.04
C ALA A 29 -2.66 -8.96 9.54
N VAL A 30 -2.59 -7.94 8.68
CA VAL A 30 -2.40 -8.12 7.22
C VAL A 30 -1.04 -8.75 6.94
N LEU A 31 0.03 -8.22 7.54
CA LEU A 31 1.39 -8.72 7.36
C LEU A 31 1.54 -10.15 7.90
N SER A 32 1.11 -10.42 9.14
CA SER A 32 1.19 -11.75 9.75
C SER A 32 0.34 -12.78 9.02
N LYS A 33 -0.84 -12.38 8.51
CA LYS A 33 -1.66 -13.25 7.67
C LYS A 33 -0.89 -13.69 6.43
N ARG A 34 -0.30 -12.75 5.70
CA ARG A 34 0.43 -13.08 4.47
C ARG A 34 1.69 -13.90 4.75
N ILE A 35 2.44 -13.59 5.81
CA ILE A 35 3.58 -14.43 6.24
C ILE A 35 3.13 -15.87 6.52
N SER A 36 2.05 -16.05 7.27
CA SER A 36 1.53 -17.39 7.60
C SER A 36 1.17 -18.16 6.33
N GLU A 37 0.50 -17.51 5.37
CA GLU A 37 0.14 -18.11 4.08
C GLU A 37 1.37 -18.54 3.27
N ARG A 38 2.43 -17.74 3.26
CA ARG A 38 3.73 -18.04 2.60
C ARG A 38 4.56 -19.12 3.28
N GLU A 39 4.14 -19.56 4.46
CA GLU A 39 4.72 -20.69 5.18
C GLU A 39 3.81 -21.93 5.10
N GLY A 40 2.71 -21.85 4.34
CA GLY A 40 1.71 -22.90 4.23
C GLY A 40 0.78 -23.04 5.44
N HIS A 41 0.76 -22.05 6.34
CA HIS A 41 -0.09 -22.04 7.53
C HIS A 41 -1.40 -21.25 7.32
N GLN A 42 -2.47 -21.66 8.00
CA GLN A 42 -3.70 -20.86 8.08
C GLN A 42 -3.54 -19.78 9.14
N SER A 43 -3.78 -18.53 8.76
CA SER A 43 -3.84 -17.43 9.73
C SER A 43 -5.13 -17.47 10.53
N GLN A 44 -5.03 -17.30 11.86
CA GLN A 44 -6.18 -17.24 12.76
C GLN A 44 -6.73 -15.82 12.95
N ARG A 45 -5.97 -14.77 12.58
CA ARG A 45 -6.38 -13.37 12.79
C ARG A 45 -7.27 -12.89 11.65
N ASP A 46 -8.44 -12.33 11.98
CA ASP A 46 -9.32 -11.70 11.01
C ASP A 46 -8.81 -10.29 10.65
N ALA A 47 -7.89 -10.23 9.70
CA ALA A 47 -7.40 -8.97 9.14
C ALA A 47 -8.53 -8.16 8.47
N GLY A 48 -9.57 -8.81 7.93
CA GLY A 48 -10.67 -8.14 7.25
C GLY A 48 -11.52 -7.29 8.21
N TRP A 49 -11.85 -7.84 9.38
CA TRP A 49 -12.57 -7.11 10.42
C TRP A 49 -11.80 -5.88 10.92
N LEU A 50 -10.49 -6.01 11.14
CA LEU A 50 -9.64 -4.90 11.58
C LEU A 50 -9.56 -3.78 10.54
N VAL A 51 -9.32 -4.13 9.27
CA VAL A 51 -9.31 -3.16 8.16
C VAL A 51 -10.65 -2.46 8.02
N ASN A 52 -11.77 -3.19 8.13
CA ASN A 52 -13.09 -2.58 8.09
C ASN A 52 -13.32 -1.61 9.27
N SER A 53 -12.86 -1.98 10.47
CA SER A 53 -12.96 -1.12 11.65
C SER A 53 -12.17 0.18 11.48
N VAL A 54 -10.95 0.11 10.92
CA VAL A 54 -10.18 1.31 10.54
C VAL A 54 -10.95 2.18 9.56
N ASN A 55 -11.57 1.60 8.53
CA ASN A 55 -12.33 2.34 7.53
C ASN A 55 -13.54 3.07 8.13
N ILE A 56 -14.27 2.40 9.02
CA ILE A 56 -15.41 2.99 9.73
C ILE A 56 -14.92 4.17 10.57
N ILE A 57 -13.88 3.99 11.39
CA ILE A 57 -13.38 5.07 12.26
C ILE A 57 -12.80 6.23 11.45
N ASN A 58 -12.06 5.94 10.38
CA ASN A 58 -11.53 6.97 9.50
C ASN A 58 -12.65 7.78 8.81
N SER A 59 -13.80 7.15 8.54
CA SER A 59 -14.95 7.84 7.92
C SER A 59 -15.73 8.75 8.86
N ILE A 60 -15.70 8.49 10.17
CA ILE A 60 -16.38 9.31 11.18
C ILE A 60 -15.51 10.46 11.69
N LEU A 61 -14.20 10.44 11.41
CA LEU A 61 -13.34 11.58 11.72
C LEU A 61 -13.82 12.81 10.94
N PRO A 62 -13.90 13.99 11.57
CA PRO A 62 -14.42 15.19 10.93
C PRO A 62 -13.62 15.50 9.65
N GLN A 63 -14.18 15.20 8.47
CA GLN A 63 -13.59 15.51 7.16
C GLN A 63 -13.41 17.03 6.92
N HIS A 64 -13.91 17.86 7.84
CA HIS A 64 -13.97 19.32 7.75
C HIS A 64 -13.15 20.07 8.81
N GLN A 65 -12.38 19.39 9.67
CA GLN A 65 -11.45 20.10 10.54
C GLN A 65 -10.15 20.37 9.78
N THR A 66 -9.79 21.64 9.72
CA THR A 66 -8.62 22.23 9.05
C THR A 66 -7.27 21.71 9.56
N GLN A 67 -7.26 20.80 10.55
CA GLN A 67 -6.06 20.17 11.06
C GLN A 67 -5.73 18.95 10.22
N SER A 68 -4.59 19.01 9.53
CA SER A 68 -3.96 17.82 8.93
C SER A 68 -3.81 16.74 9.99
N LEU A 69 -4.10 15.48 9.61
CA LEU A 69 -3.78 14.33 10.44
C LEU A 69 -2.30 14.37 10.87
N PRO A 70 -1.96 13.88 12.09
CA PRO A 70 -0.57 13.73 12.50
C PRO A 70 0.24 12.97 11.44
N PRO A 71 1.50 13.39 11.14
CA PRO A 71 2.30 12.78 10.07
C PRO A 71 2.51 11.27 10.23
N ASP A 72 2.69 10.81 11.47
CA ASP A 72 2.84 9.40 11.81
C ASP A 72 1.57 8.60 11.46
N LEU A 73 0.40 9.12 11.83
CA LEU A 73 -0.89 8.51 11.52
C LEU A 73 -1.18 8.46 10.01
N SER A 74 -0.85 9.53 9.29
CA SER A 74 -0.92 9.58 7.82
C SER A 74 -0.03 8.51 7.18
N THR A 75 1.18 8.31 7.73
CA THR A 75 2.10 7.26 7.27
C THR A 75 1.52 5.87 7.52
N LYS A 76 0.94 5.61 8.70
CA LYS A 76 0.28 4.34 9.03
C LYS A 76 -0.93 4.05 8.12
N LEU A 77 -1.72 5.06 7.79
CA LEU A 77 -2.83 4.93 6.82
C LEU A 77 -2.34 4.56 5.43
N GLN A 78 -1.30 5.24 4.92
CA GLN A 78 -0.69 4.90 3.63
C GLN A 78 -0.08 3.49 3.65
N LEU A 79 0.56 3.11 4.75
CA LEU A 79 1.16 1.79 4.92
C LEU A 79 0.09 0.70 4.88
N LEU A 80 -1.01 0.86 5.63
CA LEU A 80 -2.11 -0.10 5.62
C LEU A 80 -2.76 -0.20 4.24
N ALA A 81 -3.00 0.94 3.57
CA ALA A 81 -3.59 0.96 2.24
C ALA A 81 -2.74 0.17 1.25
N PHE A 82 -1.44 0.48 1.18
CA PHE A 82 -0.52 -0.23 0.30
C PHE A 82 -0.42 -1.72 0.65
N ALA A 83 -0.28 -2.06 1.95
CA ALA A 83 -0.21 -3.46 2.39
C ALA A 83 -1.46 -4.25 1.97
N CYS A 84 -2.66 -3.65 2.09
CA CYS A 84 -3.89 -4.26 1.61
C CYS A 84 -3.87 -4.43 0.08
N HIS A 85 -3.56 -3.37 -0.66
CA HIS A 85 -3.57 -3.40 -2.12
C HIS A 85 -2.53 -4.36 -2.71
N PHE A 86 -1.39 -4.53 -2.07
CA PHE A 86 -0.31 -5.37 -2.57
C PHE A 86 -0.44 -6.83 -2.09
N LEU A 87 -0.56 -7.06 -0.77
CA LEU A 87 -0.50 -8.41 -0.18
C LEU A 87 -1.82 -9.17 -0.30
N LEU A 88 -2.95 -8.46 -0.44
CA LEU A 88 -4.27 -9.09 -0.47
C LEU A 88 -4.87 -9.16 -1.88
N ARG A 89 -4.14 -8.69 -2.90
CA ARG A 89 -4.65 -8.56 -4.27
C ARG A 89 -5.14 -9.85 -4.91
N TYR A 90 -4.64 -10.98 -4.43
CA TYR A 90 -4.96 -12.30 -4.97
C TYR A 90 -6.04 -13.03 -4.18
N THR A 91 -6.26 -12.69 -2.90
CA THR A 91 -7.06 -13.48 -1.98
C THR A 91 -8.31 -12.77 -1.49
N HIS A 92 -8.45 -11.47 -1.72
CA HIS A 92 -9.64 -10.75 -1.26
C HIS A 92 -10.90 -11.05 -2.09
N ASN A 93 -12.03 -10.67 -1.55
CA ASN A 93 -13.43 -10.74 -2.03
C ASN A 93 -14.30 -10.19 -0.88
N THR A 94 -13.66 -9.85 0.25
CA THR A 94 -14.23 -9.27 1.47
C THR A 94 -14.05 -7.76 1.58
N LEU A 95 -13.47 -7.08 0.56
CA LEU A 95 -13.60 -5.63 0.38
C LEU A 95 -14.78 -5.27 -0.56
N ASP A 96 -15.62 -6.25 -0.93
CA ASP A 96 -16.76 -6.07 -1.85
C ASP A 96 -17.94 -5.28 -1.24
N GLU A 97 -17.91 -5.03 0.07
CA GLU A 97 -18.57 -3.85 0.62
C GLU A 97 -17.58 -2.70 0.53
N ARG A 98 -17.48 -2.08 -0.66
CA ARG A 98 -16.65 -0.90 -0.91
C ARG A 98 -16.69 0.06 0.29
N PRO A 99 -15.61 0.21 1.08
CA PRO A 99 -15.44 1.41 1.86
C PRO A 99 -14.95 2.44 0.85
N GLY A 100 -15.88 3.21 0.28
CA GLY A 100 -15.62 4.31 -0.65
C GLY A 100 -14.79 5.46 -0.07
N ASN A 101 -14.03 5.23 1.00
CA ASN A 101 -13.44 6.28 1.83
C ASN A 101 -11.92 6.21 2.03
N LEU A 102 -11.22 5.10 1.71
CA LEU A 102 -9.75 5.15 1.63
C LEU A 102 -9.25 5.88 0.37
N LEU A 103 -10.14 6.06 -0.62
CA LEU A 103 -9.88 6.88 -1.81
C LEU A 103 -10.08 8.39 -1.56
N SER A 104 -10.46 8.80 -0.35
CA SER A 104 -10.84 10.20 -0.03
C SER A 104 -9.76 11.00 0.68
N LEU A 105 -8.68 10.37 1.17
CA LEU A 105 -7.50 11.10 1.70
C LEU A 105 -6.56 11.49 0.55
N ARG A 106 -7.09 12.29 -0.37
CA ARG A 106 -6.26 13.02 -1.33
C ARG A 106 -6.80 14.44 -1.41
N GLN A 107 -6.14 15.37 -0.72
CA GLN A 107 -6.05 16.73 -1.24
C GLN A 107 -4.95 16.75 -2.30
N PRO A 108 -5.30 16.99 -3.57
CA PRO A 108 -4.37 17.51 -4.54
C PRO A 108 -4.40 19.04 -4.42
N GLU A 109 -3.40 19.66 -3.79
CA GLU A 109 -3.12 21.07 -4.07
C GLU A 109 -2.00 21.15 -5.14
N PRO A 110 -2.11 22.07 -6.12
CA PRO A 110 -1.59 21.88 -7.45
C PRO A 110 -0.58 22.98 -7.83
N GLU A 111 0.68 22.63 -8.04
CA GLU A 111 1.56 23.45 -8.90
C GLU A 111 2.39 22.57 -9.83
N PHE A 112 1.85 22.43 -11.05
CA PHE A 112 2.52 22.52 -12.35
C PHE A 112 3.86 21.77 -12.53
N ALA A 113 3.91 20.74 -13.38
CA ALA A 113 4.06 20.93 -14.83
C ALA A 113 4.98 22.12 -15.15
N GLY A 114 6.29 21.86 -15.14
CA GLY A 114 7.27 22.78 -15.70
C GLY A 114 6.76 23.29 -17.04
N THR A 115 6.74 24.62 -17.14
CA THR A 115 6.30 25.36 -18.32
C THR A 115 6.97 24.83 -19.58
N HIS A 116 6.26 23.97 -20.32
CA HIS A 116 6.13 24.04 -21.76
C HIS A 116 4.82 23.32 -22.13
N GLY A 117 3.88 24.13 -22.63
CA GLY A 117 2.45 23.88 -22.51
C GLY A 117 1.90 22.69 -23.27
N LEU A 118 0.91 22.05 -22.66
CA LEU A 118 -0.20 21.41 -23.34
C LEU A 118 -1.46 21.64 -22.49
N HIS A 119 -2.44 22.29 -23.11
CA HIS A 119 -3.76 22.55 -22.60
C HIS A 119 -4.48 21.21 -22.41
N ILE A 120 -4.66 20.77 -21.17
CA ILE A 120 -5.48 19.59 -20.86
C ILE A 120 -6.66 20.06 -20.03
N GLU A 121 -7.81 20.10 -20.68
CA GLU A 121 -9.10 20.39 -20.08
C GLU A 121 -9.47 19.33 -19.03
N SER A 122 -10.13 19.83 -17.99
CA SER A 122 -10.85 19.10 -16.97
C SER A 122 -11.57 17.86 -17.50
N HIS A 123 -11.00 16.68 -17.25
CA HIS A 123 -11.72 15.42 -17.44
C HIS A 123 -11.74 14.70 -16.11
N THR A 124 -12.94 14.69 -15.53
CA THR A 124 -13.42 13.62 -14.66
C THR A 124 -12.75 12.30 -15.05
N TRP A 125 -11.87 11.78 -14.21
CA TRP A 125 -11.17 10.53 -14.46
C TRP A 125 -12.17 9.38 -14.40
N THR A 126 -12.84 9.12 -15.52
CA THR A 126 -13.75 8.00 -15.67
C THR A 126 -12.92 6.71 -15.62
N GLN A 127 -12.99 6.02 -14.49
CA GLN A 127 -12.60 4.61 -14.31
C GLN A 127 -13.10 3.71 -15.48
N THR A 128 -14.16 4.16 -16.17
CA THR A 128 -14.81 3.57 -17.34
C THR A 128 -14.01 3.60 -18.65
N SER A 129 -13.05 4.52 -18.86
CA SER A 129 -12.31 4.62 -20.13
C SER A 129 -11.04 3.76 -20.16
N ARG A 130 -10.48 3.39 -19.00
CA ARG A 130 -9.25 2.56 -18.91
C ARG A 130 -9.52 1.06 -18.96
N ILE A 131 -10.65 0.61 -18.41
CA ILE A 131 -11.17 -0.75 -18.65
C ILE A 131 -11.42 -0.96 -20.15
N LYS A 132 -11.78 0.10 -20.89
CA LYS A 132 -11.96 0.08 -22.34
C LYS A 132 -10.65 0.03 -23.15
N SER A 133 -9.54 0.54 -22.63
CA SER A 133 -8.23 0.48 -23.31
C SER A 133 -7.57 -0.90 -23.15
N LEU A 134 -7.60 -1.45 -21.93
CA LEU A 134 -7.15 -2.81 -21.65
C LEU A 134 -7.92 -3.86 -22.47
N SER A 135 -9.20 -3.62 -22.77
CA SER A 135 -10.02 -4.52 -23.60
C SER A 135 -9.68 -4.49 -25.10
N ASN A 136 -9.03 -3.44 -25.60
CA ASN A 136 -8.67 -3.32 -27.02
C ASN A 136 -7.30 -3.95 -27.36
N SER A 137 -6.42 -4.17 -26.37
CA SER A 137 -5.10 -4.79 -26.58
C SER A 137 -5.17 -6.33 -26.74
N LEU A 138 -6.36 -6.93 -26.59
CA LEU A 138 -6.64 -8.37 -26.77
C LEU A 138 -6.53 -8.89 -28.23
N ALA A 139 -5.94 -8.15 -29.17
CA ALA A 139 -5.93 -8.56 -30.58
C ALA A 139 -5.04 -9.80 -30.88
N ASN A 140 -4.15 -10.19 -29.96
CA ASN A 140 -3.34 -11.43 -29.99
C ASN A 140 -3.60 -12.32 -28.75
N TYR A 141 -4.83 -12.27 -28.24
CA TYR A 141 -5.24 -12.90 -27.00
C TYR A 141 -5.46 -14.41 -27.13
N ASP A 142 -4.70 -15.18 -26.36
CA ASP A 142 -5.02 -16.58 -26.07
C ASP A 142 -5.39 -16.70 -24.58
N PRO A 143 -6.69 -16.81 -24.25
CA PRO A 143 -7.16 -16.85 -22.87
C PRO A 143 -6.57 -18.02 -22.08
N ASP A 144 -6.29 -19.15 -22.75
CA ASP A 144 -5.80 -20.37 -22.10
C ASP A 144 -4.34 -20.21 -21.63
N ILE A 145 -3.54 -19.46 -22.38
CA ILE A 145 -2.14 -19.16 -22.01
C ILE A 145 -2.07 -18.23 -20.80
N GLU A 146 -2.91 -17.19 -20.78
CA GLU A 146 -2.94 -16.21 -19.68
C GLU A 146 -3.45 -16.83 -18.38
N ASP A 147 -4.50 -17.64 -18.43
CA ASP A 147 -5.03 -18.32 -17.26
C ASP A 147 -4.04 -19.37 -16.72
N LYS A 148 -3.26 -20.02 -17.60
CA LYS A 148 -2.17 -20.92 -17.18
C LYS A 148 -1.05 -20.15 -16.48
N ARG A 149 -0.67 -18.98 -16.99
CA ARG A 149 0.34 -18.11 -16.36
C ARG A 149 -0.13 -17.59 -15.01
N TYR A 150 -1.38 -17.13 -14.93
CA TYR A 150 -1.98 -16.69 -13.68
C TYR A 150 -1.98 -17.79 -12.61
N LYS A 151 -2.39 -19.03 -12.97
CA LYS A 151 -2.31 -20.19 -12.07
C LYS A 151 -0.87 -20.51 -11.66
N SER A 152 0.10 -20.35 -12.55
CA SER A 152 1.52 -20.47 -12.21
C SER A 152 1.93 -19.44 -11.16
N THR A 153 1.57 -18.16 -11.36
CA THR A 153 1.85 -17.08 -10.40
C THR A 153 1.24 -17.36 -9.03
N LEU A 154 0.02 -17.89 -8.98
CA LEU A 154 -0.63 -18.28 -7.72
C LEU A 154 0.15 -19.37 -6.99
N ASN A 155 0.60 -20.41 -7.72
CA ASN A 155 1.41 -21.47 -7.13
C ASN A 155 2.76 -20.93 -6.63
N ASP A 156 3.42 -20.05 -7.39
CA ASP A 156 4.68 -19.41 -7.00
C ASP A 156 4.52 -18.57 -5.73
N LEU A 157 3.33 -18.00 -5.50
CA LEU A 157 2.98 -17.22 -4.31
C LEU A 157 2.38 -18.07 -3.18
N GLU A 158 2.30 -19.39 -3.33
CA GLU A 158 1.62 -20.28 -2.38
C GLU A 158 0.15 -19.90 -2.10
N ILE A 159 -0.53 -19.35 -3.10
CA ILE A 159 -1.93 -18.96 -3.02
C ILE A 159 -2.82 -20.06 -3.57
N ASN A 160 -3.79 -20.50 -2.76
CA ASN A 160 -4.76 -21.51 -3.19
C ASN A 160 -5.63 -20.97 -4.35
N PRO A 161 -5.56 -21.58 -5.56
CA PRO A 161 -6.31 -21.08 -6.71
C PRO A 161 -7.83 -21.13 -6.56
N ASN A 162 -8.35 -21.96 -5.65
CA ASN A 162 -9.79 -22.08 -5.42
C ASN A 162 -10.36 -20.92 -4.58
N THR A 163 -9.51 -20.24 -3.81
CA THR A 163 -9.88 -19.08 -2.99
C THR A 163 -9.39 -17.77 -3.59
N ALA A 164 -8.66 -17.84 -4.71
CA ALA A 164 -8.08 -16.67 -5.35
C ALA A 164 -9.14 -15.88 -6.14
N GLN A 165 -8.95 -14.57 -6.24
CA GLN A 165 -9.77 -13.71 -7.09
C GLN A 165 -9.64 -14.08 -8.56
N PRO A 166 -10.69 -13.90 -9.37
CA PRO A 166 -10.55 -13.97 -10.81
C PRO A 166 -9.49 -12.97 -11.31
N ARG A 167 -8.65 -13.39 -12.26
CA ARG A 167 -7.61 -12.55 -12.89
C ARG A 167 -8.07 -11.15 -13.29
N LYS A 168 -9.29 -11.05 -13.83
CA LYS A 168 -9.94 -9.80 -14.25
C LYS A 168 -10.22 -8.80 -13.11
N HIS A 169 -10.17 -9.23 -11.85
CA HIS A 169 -10.38 -8.39 -10.67
C HIS A 169 -9.06 -7.99 -10.00
N LEU A 170 -7.92 -8.53 -10.46
CA LEU A 170 -6.62 -8.19 -9.91
C LEU A 170 -6.31 -6.73 -10.15
N LEU A 171 -5.78 -6.09 -9.12
CA LEU A 171 -5.16 -4.79 -9.22
C LEU A 171 -3.74 -4.96 -9.83
N PRO A 172 -3.46 -4.36 -11.01
CA PRO A 172 -2.14 -4.48 -11.64
C PRO A 172 -1.05 -3.84 -10.78
N LEU A 173 0.13 -4.47 -10.72
CA LEU A 173 1.30 -3.93 -10.01
C LEU A 173 1.70 -2.54 -10.52
N SER A 174 1.46 -2.24 -11.80
CA SER A 174 1.74 -0.92 -12.38
C SER A 174 0.93 0.22 -11.76
N LEU A 175 -0.19 -0.09 -11.08
CA LEU A 175 -0.93 0.88 -10.28
C LEU A 175 -0.42 0.98 -8.84
N LEU A 176 0.28 -0.05 -8.35
CA LEU A 176 0.84 -0.11 -7.00
C LEU A 176 2.23 0.52 -6.90
N VAL A 177 3.00 0.55 -7.99
CA VAL A 177 4.31 1.22 -8.05
C VAL A 177 4.22 2.67 -7.51
N PRO A 178 3.38 3.57 -8.04
CA PRO A 178 3.33 4.94 -7.53
C PRO A 178 2.83 5.02 -6.07
N GLU A 179 2.00 4.08 -5.62
CA GLU A 179 1.53 4.01 -4.23
C GLU A 179 2.68 3.62 -3.29
N PHE A 180 3.47 2.60 -3.65
CA PHE A 180 4.66 2.19 -2.91
C PHE A 180 5.63 3.36 -2.78
N ILE A 181 5.93 4.06 -3.87
CA ILE A 181 6.94 5.11 -3.81
C ILE A 181 6.44 6.35 -3.06
N ALA A 182 5.14 6.65 -3.14
CA ALA A 182 4.52 7.66 -2.29
C ALA A 182 4.64 7.30 -0.80
N LEU A 183 4.35 6.06 -0.42
CA LEU A 183 4.55 5.55 0.93
C LEU A 183 6.00 5.71 1.38
N CYS A 184 6.99 5.28 0.58
CA CYS A 184 8.40 5.40 0.92
C CYS A 184 8.83 6.86 1.10
N THR A 185 8.32 7.76 0.26
CA THR A 185 8.60 9.19 0.35
C THR A 185 8.05 9.77 1.65
N THR A 186 6.79 9.46 1.99
CA THR A 186 6.14 9.90 3.24
C THR A 186 6.87 9.31 4.46
N ALA A 187 7.13 8.00 4.45
CA ALA A 187 7.77 7.31 5.56
C ALA A 187 9.21 7.82 5.78
N SER A 188 9.97 8.07 4.73
CA SER A 188 11.34 8.62 4.83
C SER A 188 11.39 10.04 5.40
N ALA A 189 10.28 10.77 5.40
CA ALA A 189 10.18 12.07 6.06
C ALA A 189 9.81 11.94 7.54
N ALA A 190 9.11 10.87 7.92
CA ALA A 190 8.71 10.59 9.30
C ALA A 190 9.79 9.85 10.11
N VAL A 191 10.49 8.91 9.47
CA VAL A 191 11.49 8.04 10.11
C VAL A 191 12.72 7.88 9.20
N PRO A 192 13.93 7.78 9.77
CA PRO A 192 15.14 7.52 8.99
C PRO A 192 15.11 6.09 8.44
N LEU A 193 14.78 5.95 7.16
CA LEU A 193 14.86 4.68 6.44
C LEU A 193 16.22 4.56 5.74
N PRO A 194 16.82 3.36 5.64
CA PRO A 194 18.01 3.15 4.82
C PRO A 194 17.67 3.49 3.36
N GLU A 195 18.22 4.58 2.83
CA GLU A 195 17.85 5.10 1.50
C GLU A 195 18.07 4.09 0.39
N SER A 196 19.10 3.24 0.49
CA SER A 196 19.39 2.20 -0.51
C SER A 196 18.33 1.08 -0.58
N SER A 197 17.52 0.89 0.46
CA SER A 197 16.64 -0.29 0.56
C SER A 197 15.38 -0.19 -0.29
N TRP A 198 14.70 0.96 -0.29
CA TRP A 198 13.39 1.07 -0.94
C TRP A 198 13.47 1.40 -2.43
N PHE A 199 14.55 2.04 -2.90
CA PHE A 199 14.76 2.27 -4.34
C PHE A 199 14.91 0.94 -5.08
N ASP A 200 15.68 -0.01 -4.54
CA ASP A 200 15.83 -1.34 -5.14
C ASP A 200 14.49 -2.09 -5.21
N ILE A 201 13.71 -2.05 -4.14
CA ILE A 201 12.35 -2.64 -4.12
C ILE A 201 11.45 -1.96 -5.16
N ALA A 202 11.46 -0.62 -5.24
CA ALA A 202 10.64 0.13 -6.18
C ALA A 202 10.98 -0.19 -7.64
N VAL A 203 12.27 -0.38 -7.96
CA VAL A 203 12.68 -0.75 -9.31
C VAL A 203 12.29 -2.20 -9.63
N GLN A 204 12.50 -3.14 -8.71
CA GLN A 204 12.05 -4.53 -8.90
C GLN A 204 10.53 -4.61 -9.08
N LEU A 205 9.77 -3.85 -8.28
CA LEU A 205 8.32 -3.73 -8.40
C LEU A 205 7.91 -3.18 -9.76
N THR A 206 8.64 -2.19 -10.28
CA THR A 206 8.43 -1.63 -11.62
C THR A 206 8.71 -2.65 -12.73
N ALA A 207 9.81 -3.39 -12.62
CA ALA A 207 10.14 -4.45 -13.57
C ALA A 207 9.08 -5.58 -13.56
N LEU A 208 8.61 -5.99 -12.38
CA LEU A 208 7.54 -6.99 -12.28
C LEU A 208 6.21 -6.46 -12.77
N ALA A 209 5.89 -5.19 -12.53
CA ALA A 209 4.72 -4.55 -13.11
C ALA A 209 4.73 -4.61 -14.65
N PHE A 210 5.90 -4.36 -15.24
CA PHE A 210 6.10 -4.47 -16.68
C PHE A 210 5.81 -5.88 -17.20
N VAL A 211 6.41 -6.90 -16.58
CA VAL A 211 6.22 -8.28 -16.98
C VAL A 211 4.77 -8.73 -16.74
N GLU A 212 4.14 -8.32 -15.65
CA GLU A 212 2.75 -8.66 -15.33
C GLU A 212 1.76 -8.05 -16.34
N ASP A 213 1.91 -6.77 -16.70
CA ASP A 213 1.05 -6.11 -17.68
C ASP A 213 1.06 -6.82 -19.05
N ILE A 214 2.22 -7.36 -19.45
CA ILE A 214 2.35 -8.13 -20.69
C ILE A 214 1.88 -9.57 -20.50
N ALA A 215 2.34 -10.25 -19.45
CA ALA A 215 2.19 -11.69 -19.30
C ALA A 215 0.83 -12.13 -18.73
N VAL A 216 0.21 -11.28 -17.91
CA VAL A 216 -1.05 -11.56 -17.18
C VAL A 216 -2.22 -10.76 -17.76
N PHE A 217 -2.00 -9.54 -18.24
CA PHE A 217 -3.06 -8.68 -18.75
C PHE A 217 -3.07 -8.49 -20.28
N GLY A 218 -2.04 -8.99 -21.00
CA GLY A 218 -1.97 -8.95 -22.47
C GLY A 218 -2.01 -7.53 -23.06
N GLY A 219 -1.70 -6.52 -22.25
CA GLY A 219 -2.48 -5.29 -22.29
C GLY A 219 -1.78 -4.02 -22.75
N ALA A 220 -0.46 -4.01 -22.95
CA ALA A 220 0.21 -2.73 -23.17
C ALA A 220 1.46 -2.83 -24.05
N GLN A 221 1.63 -1.82 -24.90
CA GLN A 221 2.90 -1.60 -25.59
C GLN A 221 3.98 -1.25 -24.58
N PHE A 222 5.21 -1.71 -24.82
CA PHE A 222 6.36 -1.52 -23.93
C PHE A 222 6.45 -0.07 -23.41
N GLU A 223 6.31 0.89 -24.33
CA GLU A 223 6.44 2.32 -24.03
C GLU A 223 5.33 2.87 -23.12
N GLU A 224 4.11 2.32 -23.17
CA GLU A 224 3.01 2.78 -22.33
C GLU A 224 3.18 2.34 -20.88
N VAL A 225 3.59 1.09 -20.66
CA VAL A 225 3.89 0.59 -19.30
C VAL A 225 5.15 1.25 -18.75
N TYR A 226 6.18 1.35 -19.59
CA TYR A 226 7.44 2.00 -19.24
C TYR A 226 7.21 3.46 -18.83
N SER A 227 6.45 4.22 -19.63
CA SER A 227 6.07 5.61 -19.31
C SER A 227 5.20 5.66 -18.05
N ARG A 228 4.26 4.74 -17.84
CA ARG A 228 3.40 4.73 -16.66
C ARG A 228 4.17 4.49 -15.36
N CYS A 229 5.03 3.48 -15.30
CA CYS A 229 5.75 3.13 -14.07
C CYS A 229 6.90 4.10 -13.77
N LEU A 230 7.43 4.80 -14.78
CA LEU A 230 8.62 5.66 -14.66
C LEU A 230 8.33 7.15 -14.90
N SER A 231 7.10 7.55 -15.23
CA SER A 231 6.70 8.97 -15.22
C SER A 231 6.65 9.55 -13.80
N TRP A 232 6.66 8.68 -12.79
CA TRP A 232 6.72 9.09 -11.40
C TRP A 232 8.18 9.28 -10.96
N ALA A 233 8.44 10.37 -10.22
CA ALA A 233 9.70 10.63 -9.56
C ALA A 233 9.45 11.29 -8.18
N PRO A 234 10.34 11.09 -7.20
CA PRO A 234 10.28 11.82 -5.93
C PRO A 234 10.29 13.33 -6.16
N ARG A 235 9.57 14.08 -5.32
CA ARG A 235 9.57 15.57 -5.37
C ARG A 235 10.90 16.15 -4.90
N ASP A 236 11.55 15.45 -4.00
CA ASP A 236 12.87 15.78 -3.49
C ASP A 236 13.91 15.60 -4.61
N PRO A 237 14.66 16.65 -5.00
CA PRO A 237 15.61 16.60 -6.11
C PRO A 237 16.74 15.58 -5.91
N ASP A 238 17.20 15.39 -4.67
CA ASP A 238 18.28 14.46 -4.36
C ASP A 238 17.77 13.02 -4.50
N LYS A 239 16.58 12.74 -3.97
CA LYS A 239 15.90 11.44 -4.15
C LYS A 239 15.53 11.19 -5.61
N ALA A 240 15.13 12.22 -6.36
CA ALA A 240 14.85 12.12 -7.78
C ALA A 240 16.09 11.73 -8.60
N ARG A 241 17.25 12.27 -8.22
CA ARG A 241 18.53 11.92 -8.85
C ARG A 241 18.94 10.48 -8.55
N VAL A 242 18.81 10.03 -7.29
CA VAL A 242 19.09 8.63 -6.92
C VAL A 242 18.14 7.69 -7.65
N TRP A 243 16.85 8.02 -7.70
CA TRP A 243 15.85 7.29 -8.49
C TRP A 243 16.26 7.18 -9.96
N GLU A 244 16.65 8.27 -10.60
CA GLU A 244 17.11 8.26 -12.00
C GLU A 244 18.32 7.32 -12.21
N GLN A 245 19.30 7.35 -11.31
CA GLN A 245 20.48 6.50 -11.39
C GLN A 245 20.13 5.01 -11.24
N SER A 246 19.31 4.66 -10.24
CA SER A 246 18.81 3.30 -10.05
C SER A 246 18.01 2.85 -11.29
N ARG A 247 17.14 3.71 -11.83
CA ARG A 247 16.36 3.41 -13.03
C ARG A 247 17.23 3.09 -14.23
N GLU A 248 18.24 3.91 -14.50
CA GLU A 248 19.10 3.70 -15.68
C GLU A 248 19.95 2.44 -15.55
N TYR A 249 20.49 2.17 -14.35
CA TYR A 249 21.19 0.92 -14.05
C TYR A 249 20.31 -0.29 -14.39
N TYR A 250 19.09 -0.33 -13.88
CA TYR A 250 18.17 -1.44 -14.10
C TYR A 250 17.51 -1.45 -15.48
N ARG A 251 17.39 -0.31 -16.18
CA ARG A 251 16.95 -0.25 -17.59
C ARG A 251 17.89 -1.11 -18.45
N SER A 252 19.20 -1.00 -18.21
CA SER A 252 20.19 -1.79 -18.94
C SER A 252 20.11 -3.30 -18.65
N GLU A 253 19.78 -3.68 -17.42
CA GLU A 253 19.71 -5.08 -16.98
C GLU A 253 18.37 -5.78 -17.27
N PHE A 254 17.23 -5.09 -17.18
CA PHE A 254 15.90 -5.70 -17.28
C PHE A 254 15.27 -5.60 -18.68
N VAL A 255 15.62 -4.59 -19.50
CA VAL A 255 14.99 -4.40 -20.81
C VAL A 255 15.49 -5.38 -21.87
N SER A 256 16.69 -5.95 -21.70
CA SER A 256 17.29 -6.87 -22.68
C SER A 256 16.86 -8.35 -22.53
N PRO A 257 16.80 -8.94 -21.32
CA PRO A 257 16.50 -10.38 -21.16
C PRO A 257 15.00 -10.72 -21.19
N PHE A 258 14.11 -9.87 -20.63
CA PHE A 258 12.67 -10.18 -20.53
C PHE A 258 11.92 -10.08 -21.86
N VAL A 259 12.48 -9.35 -22.84
CA VAL A 259 11.99 -9.29 -24.22
C VAL A 259 12.36 -10.55 -25.02
N SER A 260 13.30 -11.37 -24.52
CA SER A 260 13.80 -12.57 -25.20
C SER A 260 12.97 -13.84 -24.93
N LYS A 261 11.69 -13.86 -25.33
CA LYS A 261 10.80 -15.04 -25.51
C LYS A 261 10.61 -16.07 -24.37
N ASN A 262 11.38 -16.02 -23.30
CA ASN A 262 11.24 -16.84 -22.11
C ASN A 262 10.92 -15.87 -20.98
N VAL A 263 9.63 -15.60 -20.76
CA VAL A 263 9.18 -14.94 -19.53
C VAL A 263 9.51 -15.91 -18.40
N VAL A 264 10.73 -15.78 -17.89
CA VAL A 264 11.24 -16.48 -16.71
C VAL A 264 10.23 -16.25 -15.59
N ALA A 265 9.99 -17.29 -14.78
CA ALA A 265 9.12 -17.23 -13.61
C ALA A 265 9.33 -15.90 -12.88
N LEU A 266 8.25 -15.15 -12.70
CA LEU A 266 8.28 -13.88 -11.99
C LEU A 266 8.84 -14.18 -10.58
N PRO A 267 9.97 -13.58 -10.15
CA PRO A 267 10.48 -13.74 -8.79
C PRO A 267 9.61 -12.99 -7.75
N ILE A 268 8.30 -12.98 -7.96
CA ILE A 268 7.30 -12.25 -7.20
C ILE A 268 7.23 -12.71 -5.75
N PHE A 269 7.52 -13.99 -5.49
CA PHE A 269 7.62 -14.51 -4.13
C PHE A 269 8.75 -13.85 -3.35
N ARG A 270 9.91 -13.63 -3.98
CA ARG A 270 11.05 -12.97 -3.35
C ARG A 270 10.76 -11.49 -3.13
N LEU A 271 10.27 -10.79 -4.15
CA LEU A 271 9.92 -9.38 -4.01
C LEU A 271 8.85 -9.17 -2.94
N GLU A 272 7.82 -10.02 -2.88
CA GLU A 272 6.79 -9.91 -1.85
C GLU A 272 7.39 -10.08 -0.44
N GLY A 273 8.37 -10.97 -0.27
CA GLY A 273 9.14 -11.07 0.99
C GLY A 273 9.89 -9.79 1.32
N ASP A 274 10.65 -9.25 0.36
CA ASP A 274 11.41 -8.00 0.54
C ASP A 274 10.48 -6.82 0.88
N VAL A 275 9.29 -6.76 0.25
CA VAL A 275 8.26 -5.76 0.56
C VAL A 275 7.70 -5.96 1.97
N ILE A 276 7.39 -7.19 2.38
CA ILE A 276 6.88 -7.48 3.73
C ILE A 276 7.88 -7.03 4.80
N ASP A 277 9.16 -7.40 4.64
CA ASP A 277 10.22 -7.02 5.56
C ASP A 277 10.36 -5.50 5.65
N PHE A 278 10.34 -4.82 4.51
CA PHE A 278 10.39 -3.36 4.46
C PHE A 278 9.18 -2.68 5.14
N LEU A 279 7.96 -3.19 4.92
CA LEU A 279 6.77 -2.67 5.60
C LEU A 279 6.84 -2.89 7.13
N PHE A 280 7.41 -4.01 7.57
CA PHE A 280 7.70 -4.26 8.99
C PHE A 280 8.70 -3.26 9.55
N ASP A 281 9.76 -2.94 8.80
CA ASP A 281 10.79 -2.00 9.25
C ASP A 281 10.25 -0.57 9.36
N ILE A 282 9.38 -0.14 8.44
CA ILE A 282 8.64 1.11 8.62
C ILE A 282 7.80 1.03 9.91
N MET A 283 6.99 -0.01 10.07
CA MET A 283 6.10 -0.15 11.23
C MET A 283 6.84 -0.15 12.57
N LYS A 284 8.02 -0.77 12.64
CA LYS A 284 8.87 -0.77 13.86
C LYS A 284 9.52 0.57 14.15
N SER A 285 9.72 1.39 13.13
CA SER A 285 10.37 2.70 13.25
C SER A 285 9.39 3.80 13.65
N LEU A 286 8.11 3.62 13.34
CA LEU A 286 7.02 4.53 13.73
C LEU A 286 6.72 4.44 15.23
N GLU A 287 6.16 5.50 15.80
CA GLU A 287 5.85 5.53 17.23
C GLU A 287 4.71 4.53 17.54
N PRO A 288 4.85 3.66 18.55
CA PRO A 288 3.75 2.77 18.94
C PRO A 288 2.56 3.60 19.47
N PRO A 289 1.31 3.24 19.18
CA PRO A 289 0.15 3.95 19.71
C PRO A 289 0.14 3.99 21.23
N VAL A 290 -0.31 5.10 21.81
CA VAL A 290 -0.44 5.28 23.26
C VAL A 290 -1.18 4.12 23.92
N LEU A 291 -2.24 3.60 23.28
CA LEU A 291 -2.99 2.46 23.80
C LEU A 291 -2.14 1.17 23.85
N ILE A 292 -1.31 0.90 22.84
CA ILE A 292 -0.35 -0.22 22.87
C ILE A 292 0.73 0.01 23.93
N GLN A 293 1.21 1.25 24.09
CA GLN A 293 2.20 1.60 25.11
C GLN A 293 1.66 1.34 26.54
N LEU A 294 0.40 1.70 26.78
CA LEU A 294 -0.32 1.44 28.04
C LEU A 294 -0.50 -0.07 28.28
N GLU A 295 -0.90 -0.84 27.27
CA GLU A 295 -0.99 -2.31 27.35
C GLU A 295 0.36 -2.96 27.71
N ARG A 296 1.46 -2.44 27.14
CA ARG A 296 2.83 -2.91 27.43
C ARG A 296 3.36 -2.42 28.78
N GLY A 297 2.65 -1.51 29.44
CA GLY A 297 3.00 -0.95 30.75
C GLY A 297 4.15 0.05 30.73
N LYS A 298 4.43 0.70 29.60
CA LYS A 298 5.43 1.78 29.50
C LYS A 298 4.93 2.85 28.52
N LEU A 299 4.45 3.97 29.05
CA LEU A 299 3.96 5.11 28.29
C LEU A 299 5.07 6.16 28.09
N GLY A 300 5.48 6.38 26.84
CA GLY A 300 6.53 7.32 26.44
C GLY A 300 7.82 7.09 27.24
N ASP A 301 8.29 8.16 27.86
CA ASP A 301 9.48 8.16 28.72
C ASP A 301 9.19 7.78 30.17
N LEU A 302 7.94 7.52 30.54
CA LEU A 302 7.60 7.11 31.90
C LEU A 302 8.18 5.73 32.20
N SER A 303 8.63 5.55 33.44
CA SER A 303 8.93 4.22 33.97
C SER A 303 7.65 3.38 34.08
N ARG A 304 7.82 2.06 34.23
CA ARG A 304 6.68 1.14 34.45
C ARG A 304 5.89 1.50 35.71
N ALA A 305 6.57 1.95 36.77
CA ALA A 305 5.94 2.36 38.03
C ALA A 305 5.10 3.64 37.85
N GLU A 306 5.62 4.63 37.12
CA GLU A 306 4.89 5.86 36.81
C GLU A 306 3.70 5.60 35.88
N THR A 307 3.87 4.70 34.90
CA THR A 307 2.79 4.27 34.01
C THR A 307 1.67 3.57 34.80
N GLN A 308 2.03 2.69 35.75
CA GLN A 308 1.04 2.04 36.61
C GLN A 308 0.33 3.03 37.54
N ALA A 309 1.07 3.95 38.16
CA ALA A 309 0.48 4.98 39.00
C ALA A 309 -0.50 5.88 38.22
N LEU A 310 -0.19 6.18 36.95
CA LEU A 310 -1.10 6.89 36.05
C LEU A 310 -2.35 6.06 35.77
N LYS A 311 -2.19 4.79 35.38
CA LYS A 311 -3.27 3.82 35.12
C LYS A 311 -4.23 3.73 36.31
N ASP A 312 -3.71 3.56 37.52
CA ASP A 312 -4.49 3.49 38.76
C ASP A 312 -5.29 4.79 39.01
N ARG A 313 -4.67 5.95 38.74
CA ARG A 313 -5.29 7.26 38.93
C ARG A 313 -6.46 7.50 37.97
N ILE A 314 -6.40 6.96 36.75
CA ILE A 314 -7.43 7.14 35.72
C ILE A 314 -8.37 5.93 35.57
N GLY A 315 -8.24 4.93 36.44
CA GLY A 315 -9.12 3.76 36.48
C GLY A 315 -8.90 2.74 35.35
N LEU A 316 -7.74 2.75 34.69
CA LEU A 316 -7.33 1.70 33.77
C LEU A 316 -6.63 0.59 34.57
N ILE A 317 -7.23 -0.60 34.67
CA ILE A 317 -6.67 -1.72 35.44
C ILE A 317 -5.57 -2.43 34.64
#